data_AF-A0A522BK71-F1
#
_entry.id   AF-A0A522BK71-F1
#
_cell.length_a   1.000
_cell.length_b   1.000
_cell.length_c   1.000
_cell.angle_alpha   90.00
_cell.angle_beta   90.00
_cell.angle_gamma   90.00
#
_symmetry.space_group_name_H-M   'P 1'
#
loop_
_entity.id
_entity.type
_entity.pdbx_description
1 polymer ?
#
loop_
_entity_poly.entity_id
_entity_poly.type
_entity_poly.pdbx_seq_one_letter_code
_entity_poly.pdbx_strand_id
1 'polypeptide(L)'
;AGGRLLTASYGVTDVEHQVPVDADTLFLIGSTTKTLTATALMTLVQEGRLALDDRVVDHLPELVLQDEQARRTVTVGQLLDHTSGWRGDVDQDTGWGDDALQRAVAEVVPAMPQVFPVGEGASYSNTAVMVAGRLLEVATGRRYDQVVRARVLEPLGMTDTWFFPWEVATRALATGHVVRDGVPVPAHGWPIGRGMAPAGGAVSSVRDQLAYARFHVDGTCPGAPPLADELRLLMQQPRVTLPAALSGIGLSWLLRDRDGLRMVTHGGNCSNLYVSAFALAPDEGLAVTTLASSSGGSALGSAITEWAVQHHLGRPSVPVRDPLPLTPELAAEYVGRYDAGQWDLDVTAAGGRLFVQMQLTDIPADTPEDVLAAFDSPPAEHVLLGRDVIGPAGSSESSGDFVRDPAGRVAWLRQGLRMARRQ
;
A
#
# COMPACT_ATOMS: atom_id res chain seq x y z
N ALA A 1 -9.54 23.26 1.31
CA ALA A 1 -10.61 24.22 1.64
C ALA A 1 -11.06 25.02 0.41
N GLY A 2 -12.36 25.03 0.12
CA GLY A 2 -12.97 25.90 -0.91
C GLY A 2 -12.90 25.42 -2.37
N GLY A 3 -12.70 24.12 -2.63
CA GLY A 3 -12.67 23.56 -3.99
C GLY A 3 -11.47 23.97 -4.86
N ARG A 4 -10.49 24.68 -4.28
CA ARG A 4 -9.28 25.12 -4.99
C ARG A 4 -8.37 23.93 -5.30
N LEU A 5 -8.09 23.73 -6.57
CA LEU A 5 -7.13 22.76 -7.08
C LEU A 5 -5.79 23.46 -7.33
N LEU A 6 -4.69 22.90 -6.82
CA LEU A 6 -3.33 23.34 -7.09
C LEU A 6 -2.55 22.16 -7.66
N THR A 7 -1.86 22.38 -8.77
CA THR A 7 -1.00 21.39 -9.40
C THR A 7 0.36 22.02 -9.66
N ALA A 8 1.43 21.27 -9.37
CA ALA A 8 2.79 21.65 -9.71
C ALA A 8 3.48 20.42 -10.30
N SER A 9 4.24 20.63 -11.37
CA SER A 9 4.90 19.57 -12.12
C SER A 9 6.35 19.98 -12.38
N TYR A 10 7.26 19.01 -12.29
CA TYR A 10 8.70 19.23 -12.38
C TYR A 10 9.35 18.06 -13.11
N GLY A 11 10.43 18.36 -13.85
CA GLY A 11 11.24 17.35 -14.51
C GLY A 11 10.65 16.87 -15.84
N VAL A 12 11.09 15.68 -16.24
CA VAL A 12 10.78 15.05 -17.52
C VAL A 12 10.26 13.64 -17.30
N THR A 13 9.45 13.14 -18.24
CA THR A 13 8.92 11.77 -18.19
C THR A 13 10.02 10.74 -18.34
N ASP A 14 11.07 11.07 -19.11
CA ASP A 14 12.19 10.19 -19.43
C ASP A 14 13.46 11.06 -19.63
N VAL A 15 14.58 10.66 -19.03
CA VAL A 15 15.83 11.45 -19.11
C VAL A 15 16.53 11.34 -20.46
N GLU A 16 16.26 10.30 -21.24
CA GLU A 16 16.72 10.17 -22.63
C GLU A 16 15.79 10.93 -23.58
N HIS A 17 14.49 10.93 -23.29
CA HIS A 17 13.45 11.62 -24.05
C HIS A 17 12.75 12.67 -23.18
N GLN A 18 13.32 13.87 -23.18
CA GLN A 18 13.01 15.00 -22.27
C GLN A 18 11.63 15.65 -22.46
N VAL A 19 10.56 14.87 -22.55
CA VAL A 19 9.18 15.36 -22.54
C VAL A 19 8.87 15.88 -21.14
N PRO A 20 8.42 17.14 -20.99
CA PRO A 20 8.11 17.70 -19.68
C PRO A 20 6.98 16.96 -18.97
N VAL A 21 7.07 16.81 -17.65
CA VAL A 21 5.96 16.36 -16.82
C VAL A 21 4.95 17.49 -16.63
N ASP A 22 3.67 17.16 -16.73
CA ASP A 22 2.53 18.03 -16.43
C ASP A 22 1.52 17.35 -15.49
N ALA A 23 0.33 17.93 -15.32
CA ALA A 23 -0.69 17.42 -14.40
C ALA A 23 -1.44 16.18 -14.93
N ASP A 24 -1.31 15.90 -16.23
CA ASP A 24 -2.00 14.85 -16.97
C ASP A 24 -1.06 13.69 -17.32
N THR A 25 0.24 13.87 -17.08
CA THR A 25 1.27 12.84 -17.18
C THR A 25 0.93 11.65 -16.28
N LEU A 26 1.02 10.46 -16.87
CA LEU A 26 0.68 9.19 -16.24
C LEU A 26 1.86 8.60 -15.47
N PHE A 27 1.57 8.04 -14.31
CA PHE A 27 2.50 7.24 -13.51
C PHE A 27 1.78 5.99 -13.01
N LEU A 28 2.51 4.89 -12.84
CA LEU A 28 1.97 3.78 -12.03
C LEU A 28 1.77 4.29 -10.61
N ILE A 29 0.56 4.16 -10.08
CA ILE A 29 0.24 4.63 -8.73
C ILE A 29 0.45 3.55 -7.68
N GLY A 30 0.83 2.34 -8.09
CA GLY A 30 1.11 1.20 -7.23
C GLY A 30 -0.05 0.94 -6.28
N SER A 31 0.28 0.70 -5.02
CA SER A 31 -0.69 0.24 -4.04
C SER A 31 -1.85 1.19 -3.73
N THR A 32 -1.80 2.46 -4.13
CA THR A 32 -2.99 3.34 -4.09
C THR A 32 -4.18 2.74 -4.85
N THR A 33 -3.90 1.87 -5.84
CA THR A 33 -4.90 1.05 -6.56
C THR A 33 -5.83 0.26 -5.65
N LYS A 34 -5.36 -0.20 -4.47
CA LYS A 34 -6.21 -0.98 -3.54
C LYS A 34 -7.45 -0.21 -3.09
N THR A 35 -7.31 1.10 -2.94
CA THR A 35 -8.45 1.96 -2.58
C THR A 35 -9.50 1.99 -3.69
N LEU A 36 -9.10 1.90 -4.97
CA LEU A 36 -10.01 1.78 -6.12
C LEU A 36 -10.71 0.42 -6.10
N THR A 37 -9.97 -0.67 -5.85
CA THR A 37 -10.52 -2.03 -5.68
C THR A 37 -11.56 -2.07 -4.57
N ALA A 38 -11.23 -1.53 -3.39
CA ALA A 38 -12.13 -1.47 -2.25
C ALA A 38 -13.37 -0.62 -2.55
N THR A 39 -13.22 0.53 -3.22
CA THR A 39 -14.36 1.38 -3.61
C THR A 39 -15.29 0.62 -4.56
N ALA A 40 -14.75 -0.06 -5.58
CA ALA A 40 -15.53 -0.87 -6.50
C ALA A 40 -16.27 -2.00 -5.77
N LEU A 41 -15.61 -2.68 -4.82
CA LEU A 41 -16.23 -3.76 -4.04
C LEU A 41 -17.36 -3.23 -3.16
N MET A 42 -17.16 -2.08 -2.54
CA MET A 42 -18.19 -1.43 -1.72
C MET A 42 -19.43 -1.05 -2.53
N THR A 43 -19.32 -0.84 -3.85
CA THR A 43 -20.53 -0.62 -4.68
C THR A 43 -21.39 -1.88 -4.76
N LEU A 44 -20.80 -3.08 -4.69
CA LEU A 44 -21.55 -4.34 -4.62
C LEU A 44 -22.15 -4.55 -3.23
N VAL A 45 -21.48 -4.07 -2.19
CA VAL A 45 -22.02 -4.04 -0.82
C VAL A 45 -23.25 -3.13 -0.75
N GLN A 46 -23.17 -1.94 -1.35
CA GLN A 46 -24.30 -1.02 -1.47
C GLN A 46 -25.50 -1.64 -2.22
N GLU A 47 -25.22 -2.44 -3.25
CA GLU A 47 -26.24 -3.15 -4.03
C GLU A 47 -26.81 -4.38 -3.29
N GLY A 48 -26.29 -4.74 -2.12
CA GLY A 48 -26.69 -5.95 -1.39
C GLY A 48 -26.26 -7.26 -2.07
N ARG A 49 -25.27 -7.21 -2.98
CA ARG A 49 -24.77 -8.38 -3.72
C ARG A 49 -23.60 -9.07 -3.02
N LEU A 50 -22.94 -8.36 -2.12
CA LEU A 50 -21.92 -8.85 -1.20
C LEU A 50 -22.17 -8.18 0.16
N ALA A 51 -21.73 -8.80 1.24
CA ALA A 51 -21.59 -8.17 2.54
C ALA A 51 -20.14 -8.27 3.01
N LEU A 52 -19.72 -7.34 3.87
CA LEU A 52 -18.34 -7.33 4.40
C LEU A 52 -18.05 -8.52 5.32
N ASP A 53 -19.08 -9.08 5.95
CA ASP A 53 -19.05 -10.25 6.82
C ASP A 53 -19.32 -11.57 6.08
N ASP A 54 -19.64 -11.51 4.79
CA ASP A 54 -19.75 -12.73 3.98
C ASP A 54 -18.42 -13.48 3.98
N ARG A 55 -18.51 -14.80 4.12
CA ARG A 55 -17.34 -15.67 3.96
C ARG A 55 -16.95 -15.68 2.49
N VAL A 56 -15.66 -15.51 2.21
CA VAL A 56 -15.17 -15.45 0.82
C VAL A 56 -15.50 -16.74 0.07
N VAL A 57 -15.43 -17.89 0.73
CA VAL A 57 -15.73 -19.20 0.14
C VAL A 57 -17.18 -19.37 -0.32
N ASP A 58 -18.13 -18.58 0.22
CA ASP A 58 -19.53 -18.64 -0.21
C ASP A 58 -19.73 -18.00 -1.60
N HIS A 59 -18.82 -17.10 -1.98
CA HIS A 59 -18.81 -16.42 -3.29
C HIS A 59 -17.74 -16.95 -4.24
N LEU A 60 -16.67 -17.55 -3.69
CA LEU A 60 -15.53 -18.10 -4.42
C LEU A 60 -15.19 -19.51 -3.89
N PRO A 61 -16.04 -20.52 -4.13
CA PRO A 61 -15.90 -21.86 -3.55
C PRO A 61 -14.61 -22.58 -3.97
N GLU A 62 -14.01 -22.19 -5.10
CA GLU A 62 -12.74 -22.69 -5.60
C GLU A 62 -11.49 -22.11 -4.90
N LEU A 63 -11.65 -21.12 -4.01
CA LEU A 63 -10.52 -20.49 -3.30
C LEU A 63 -9.75 -21.50 -2.45
N VAL A 64 -8.51 -21.83 -2.80
CA VAL A 64 -7.66 -22.68 -1.97
C VAL A 64 -6.70 -21.81 -1.15
N LEU A 65 -6.69 -22.01 0.17
CA LEU A 65 -5.69 -21.47 1.09
C LEU A 65 -4.95 -22.64 1.75
N GLN A 66 -3.71 -22.44 2.21
CA GLN A 66 -2.98 -23.47 2.96
C GLN A 66 -3.68 -23.85 4.27
N ASP A 67 -4.28 -22.87 4.95
CA ASP A 67 -5.06 -23.08 6.16
C ASP A 67 -6.56 -23.19 5.82
N GLU A 68 -7.10 -24.40 5.98
CA GLU A 68 -8.52 -24.69 5.72
C GLU A 68 -9.45 -23.94 6.68
N GLN A 69 -9.02 -23.68 7.91
CA GLN A 69 -9.82 -22.86 8.83
C GLN A 69 -9.88 -21.43 8.31
N ALA A 70 -8.75 -20.86 7.88
CA ALA A 70 -8.73 -19.54 7.27
C ALA A 70 -9.65 -19.47 6.02
N ARG A 71 -9.62 -20.49 5.15
CA ARG A 71 -10.49 -20.57 3.97
C ARG A 71 -11.97 -20.52 4.35
N ARG A 72 -12.35 -21.20 5.44
CA ARG A 72 -13.73 -21.28 5.92
C ARG A 72 -14.22 -20.02 6.62
N THR A 73 -13.33 -19.21 7.19
CA THR A 73 -13.72 -18.11 8.07
C THR A 73 -13.38 -16.73 7.54
N VAL A 74 -12.45 -16.60 6.58
CA VAL A 74 -12.08 -15.29 6.03
C VAL A 74 -13.28 -14.62 5.38
N THR A 75 -13.49 -13.36 5.75
CA THR A 75 -14.59 -12.54 5.24
C THR A 75 -14.12 -11.55 4.19
N VAL A 76 -15.06 -11.02 3.40
CA VAL A 76 -14.79 -10.02 2.36
C VAL A 76 -14.09 -8.78 2.94
N GLY A 77 -14.52 -8.29 4.10
CA GLY A 77 -13.90 -7.14 4.76
C GLY A 77 -12.46 -7.40 5.20
N GLN A 78 -12.15 -8.64 5.59
CA GLN A 78 -10.81 -9.01 6.04
C GLN A 78 -9.78 -9.08 4.91
N LEU A 79 -10.24 -9.21 3.66
CA LEU A 79 -9.39 -9.04 2.47
C LEU A 79 -8.94 -7.58 2.30
N LEU A 80 -9.78 -6.62 2.70
CA LEU A 80 -9.57 -5.19 2.48
C LEU A 80 -8.85 -4.49 3.63
N ASP A 81 -8.99 -4.99 4.87
CA ASP A 81 -8.36 -4.42 6.07
C ASP A 81 -7.04 -5.10 6.48
N HIS A 82 -6.54 -6.02 5.64
CA HIS A 82 -5.29 -6.76 5.84
C HIS A 82 -5.25 -7.65 7.09
N THR A 83 -6.40 -8.18 7.51
CA THR A 83 -6.50 -9.15 8.62
C THR A 83 -6.76 -10.59 8.17
N SER A 84 -6.59 -10.87 6.88
CA SER A 84 -6.74 -12.21 6.31
C SER A 84 -5.73 -13.22 6.86
N GLY A 85 -4.57 -12.75 7.31
CA GLY A 85 -3.59 -13.52 8.09
C GLY A 85 -2.65 -14.40 7.29
N TRP A 86 -2.83 -14.53 5.97
CA TRP A 86 -1.85 -15.18 5.10
C TRP A 86 -0.86 -14.17 4.50
N ARG A 87 0.27 -14.70 4.05
CA ARG A 87 1.36 -13.92 3.51
C ARG A 87 0.98 -13.19 2.22
N GLY A 88 1.45 -11.95 2.14
CA GLY A 88 0.92 -10.96 1.23
C GLY A 88 1.61 -10.78 -0.10
N ASP A 89 2.88 -11.16 -0.19
CA ASP A 89 3.79 -10.70 -1.24
C ASP A 89 4.43 -11.88 -1.96
N VAL A 90 4.33 -11.83 -3.29
CA VAL A 90 4.80 -12.82 -4.24
C VAL A 90 4.86 -12.17 -5.61
N ASP A 91 5.91 -12.50 -6.36
CA ASP A 91 6.10 -12.03 -7.72
C ASP A 91 5.97 -13.23 -8.65
N GLN A 92 4.78 -13.40 -9.21
CA GLN A 92 4.48 -14.45 -10.17
C GLN A 92 3.68 -13.88 -11.33
N ASP A 93 4.24 -13.97 -12.53
CA ASP A 93 3.56 -13.57 -13.76
C ASP A 93 2.59 -14.66 -14.20
N THR A 94 1.30 -14.34 -14.23
CA THR A 94 0.23 -15.21 -14.76
C THR A 94 -0.19 -14.82 -16.17
N GLY A 95 0.57 -13.95 -16.82
CA GLY A 95 0.37 -13.47 -18.18
C GLY A 95 -0.61 -12.29 -18.27
N TRP A 96 -0.95 -11.95 -19.52
CA TRP A 96 -1.78 -10.78 -19.86
C TRP A 96 -3.19 -11.15 -20.34
N GLY A 97 -3.56 -12.44 -20.29
CA GLY A 97 -4.88 -12.95 -20.67
C GLY A 97 -6.01 -12.40 -19.80
N ASP A 98 -7.25 -12.50 -20.30
CA ASP A 98 -8.44 -12.06 -19.55
C ASP A 98 -8.66 -12.88 -18.27
N ASP A 99 -8.10 -14.08 -18.21
CA ASP A 99 -8.10 -15.00 -17.08
C ASP A 99 -6.90 -14.81 -16.13
N ALA A 100 -6.00 -13.85 -16.38
CA ALA A 100 -4.76 -13.70 -15.62
C ALA A 100 -4.99 -13.51 -14.11
N LEU A 101 -6.03 -12.76 -13.70
CA LEU A 101 -6.38 -12.60 -12.28
C LEU A 101 -6.93 -13.90 -11.67
N GLN A 102 -7.78 -14.63 -12.41
CA GLN A 102 -8.26 -15.95 -11.99
C GLN A 102 -7.10 -16.92 -11.80
N ARG A 103 -6.18 -16.98 -12.77
CA ARG A 103 -4.96 -17.81 -12.70
C ARG A 103 -4.08 -17.40 -11.54
N ALA A 104 -3.91 -16.09 -11.29
CA ALA A 104 -3.14 -15.61 -10.16
C ALA A 104 -3.76 -16.09 -8.83
N VAL A 105 -5.08 -15.97 -8.66
CA VAL A 105 -5.74 -16.51 -7.46
C VAL A 105 -5.61 -18.04 -7.36
N ALA A 106 -5.67 -18.77 -8.47
CA ALA A 106 -5.60 -20.24 -8.47
C ALA A 106 -4.18 -20.81 -8.32
N GLU A 107 -3.15 -20.11 -8.79
CA GLU A 107 -1.76 -20.59 -8.84
C GLU A 107 -0.92 -20.03 -7.69
N VAL A 108 -1.22 -18.81 -7.23
CA VAL A 108 -0.38 -18.08 -6.28
C VAL A 108 -0.88 -18.21 -4.84
N VAL A 109 -2.17 -17.93 -4.61
CA VAL A 109 -2.76 -17.89 -3.27
C VAL A 109 -2.62 -19.24 -2.51
N PRO A 110 -2.74 -20.42 -3.16
CA PRO A 110 -2.59 -21.70 -2.46
C PRO A 110 -1.19 -21.94 -1.88
N ALA A 111 -0.17 -21.23 -2.39
CA ALA A 111 1.20 -21.33 -1.90
C ALA A 111 1.50 -20.36 -0.74
N MET A 112 0.56 -19.46 -0.38
CA MET A 112 0.80 -18.45 0.65
C MET A 112 0.69 -19.04 2.06
N PRO A 113 1.75 -18.97 2.88
CA PRO A 113 1.71 -19.44 4.27
C PRO A 113 0.75 -18.61 5.12
N GLN A 114 0.07 -19.27 6.06
CA GLN A 114 -0.65 -18.57 7.13
C GLN A 114 0.34 -18.04 8.16
N VAL A 115 0.29 -16.74 8.46
CA VAL A 115 1.18 -16.06 9.42
C VAL A 115 0.55 -16.04 10.81
N PHE A 116 -0.76 -15.79 10.90
CA PHE A 116 -1.58 -15.81 12.11
C PHE A 116 -3.04 -16.11 11.75
N PRO A 117 -3.88 -16.61 12.66
CA PRO A 117 -5.29 -16.87 12.38
C PRO A 117 -6.04 -15.62 11.92
N VAL A 118 -7.03 -15.81 11.04
CA VAL A 118 -7.86 -14.72 10.49
C VAL A 118 -8.37 -13.79 11.59
N GLY A 119 -8.11 -12.49 11.47
CA GLY A 119 -8.57 -11.48 12.42
C GLY A 119 -7.73 -11.29 13.69
N GLU A 120 -6.75 -12.17 13.98
CA GLU A 120 -5.92 -12.04 15.20
C GLU A 120 -4.85 -10.93 15.12
N GLY A 121 -4.56 -10.45 13.92
CA GLY A 121 -3.62 -9.37 13.69
C GLY A 121 -3.82 -8.73 12.32
N ALA A 122 -2.93 -7.79 11.97
CA ALA A 122 -2.89 -7.20 10.64
C ALA A 122 -1.49 -7.33 10.04
N SER A 123 -1.47 -7.78 8.79
CA SER A 123 -0.27 -7.84 7.95
C SER A 123 -0.69 -7.56 6.51
N TYR A 124 -0.08 -6.54 5.94
CA TYR A 124 -0.34 -6.07 4.59
C TYR A 124 -0.28 -7.22 3.58
N SER A 125 -1.31 -7.31 2.74
CA SER A 125 -1.46 -8.44 1.83
C SER A 125 -1.93 -8.00 0.45
N ASN A 126 -1.05 -8.12 -0.54
CA ASN A 126 -1.42 -7.91 -1.94
C ASN A 126 -2.29 -9.07 -2.44
N THR A 127 -1.94 -10.31 -2.08
CA THR A 127 -2.71 -11.51 -2.44
C THR A 127 -4.14 -11.49 -1.91
N ALA A 128 -4.38 -10.95 -0.71
CA ALA A 128 -5.74 -10.77 -0.21
C ALA A 128 -6.56 -9.80 -1.09
N VAL A 129 -5.94 -8.71 -1.55
CA VAL A 129 -6.63 -7.76 -2.45
C VAL A 129 -6.80 -8.32 -3.87
N MET A 130 -5.94 -9.22 -4.33
CA MET A 130 -6.19 -9.98 -5.57
C MET A 130 -7.45 -10.83 -5.45
N VAL A 131 -7.64 -11.53 -4.32
CA VAL A 131 -8.87 -12.29 -4.04
C VAL A 131 -10.08 -11.35 -4.03
N ALA A 132 -9.96 -10.16 -3.44
CA ALA A 132 -11.04 -9.15 -3.49
C ALA A 132 -11.35 -8.69 -4.93
N GLY A 133 -10.31 -8.51 -5.75
CA GLY A 133 -10.48 -8.25 -7.18
C GLY A 133 -11.17 -9.40 -7.91
N ARG A 134 -10.87 -10.65 -7.56
CA ARG A 134 -11.53 -11.82 -8.15
C ARG A 134 -13.01 -11.92 -7.74
N LEU A 135 -13.36 -11.53 -6.51
CA LEU A 135 -14.76 -11.43 -6.09
C LEU A 135 -15.55 -10.43 -6.95
N LEU A 136 -14.95 -9.30 -7.36
CA LEU A 136 -15.58 -8.38 -8.31
C LEU A 136 -15.90 -9.07 -9.63
N GLU A 137 -14.97 -9.88 -10.16
CA GLU A 137 -15.18 -10.58 -11.42
C GLU A 137 -16.29 -11.62 -11.33
N VAL A 138 -16.27 -12.44 -10.27
CA VAL A 138 -17.28 -13.48 -10.06
C VAL A 138 -18.65 -12.87 -9.83
N ALA A 139 -18.76 -11.87 -8.97
CA ALA A 139 -20.04 -11.24 -8.67
C ALA A 139 -20.65 -10.58 -9.91
N THR A 140 -19.84 -9.98 -10.79
CA THR A 140 -20.31 -9.17 -11.93
C THR A 140 -20.29 -9.85 -13.28
N GLY A 141 -19.56 -10.96 -13.44
CA GLY A 141 -19.30 -11.59 -14.73
C GLY A 141 -18.44 -10.73 -15.68
N ARG A 142 -17.76 -9.70 -15.18
CA ARG A 142 -16.92 -8.78 -15.97
C ARG A 142 -15.50 -8.75 -15.43
N ARG A 143 -14.54 -8.42 -16.28
CA ARG A 143 -13.12 -8.33 -15.87
C ARG A 143 -12.92 -7.20 -14.87
N TYR A 144 -11.98 -7.38 -13.95
CA TYR A 144 -11.66 -6.40 -12.89
C TYR A 144 -11.52 -4.95 -13.42
N ASP A 145 -10.73 -4.75 -14.49
CA ASP A 145 -10.47 -3.44 -15.09
C ASP A 145 -11.76 -2.75 -15.57
N GLN A 146 -12.69 -3.53 -16.13
CA GLN A 146 -13.97 -3.04 -16.63
C GLN A 146 -14.93 -2.68 -15.50
N VAL A 147 -14.89 -3.44 -14.39
CA VAL A 147 -15.71 -3.20 -13.22
C VAL A 147 -15.28 -1.90 -12.52
N VAL A 148 -13.98 -1.73 -12.27
CA VAL A 148 -13.45 -0.51 -11.65
C VAL A 148 -13.69 0.70 -12.55
N ARG A 149 -13.48 0.57 -13.87
CA ARG A 149 -13.76 1.66 -14.81
C ARG A 149 -15.20 2.13 -14.74
N ALA A 150 -16.17 1.22 -14.87
CA ALA A 150 -17.58 1.57 -14.93
C ALA A 150 -18.15 2.07 -13.59
N ARG A 151 -17.66 1.52 -12.47
CA ARG A 151 -18.23 1.80 -11.13
C ARG A 151 -17.52 2.91 -10.38
N VAL A 152 -16.27 3.21 -10.71
CA VAL A 152 -15.44 4.17 -9.98
C VAL A 152 -14.87 5.24 -10.90
N LEU A 153 -14.16 4.86 -11.97
CA LEU A 153 -13.41 5.84 -12.76
C LEU A 153 -14.35 6.77 -13.55
N GLU A 154 -15.32 6.20 -14.29
CA GLU A 154 -16.26 6.97 -15.11
C GLU A 154 -17.13 7.94 -14.29
N PRO A 155 -17.78 7.53 -13.17
CA PRO A 155 -18.59 8.45 -12.38
C PRO A 155 -17.79 9.59 -11.73
N LEU A 156 -16.51 9.34 -11.45
CA LEU A 156 -15.60 10.33 -10.87
C LEU A 156 -14.88 11.19 -11.92
N GLY A 157 -15.07 10.90 -13.21
CA GLY A 157 -14.43 11.63 -14.30
C GLY A 157 -12.93 11.37 -14.41
N MET A 158 -12.45 10.21 -13.96
CA MET A 158 -11.04 9.80 -14.03
C MET A 158 -10.71 9.24 -15.42
N THR A 159 -10.60 10.12 -16.41
CA THR A 159 -10.44 9.75 -17.83
C THR A 159 -9.01 9.36 -18.21
N ASP A 160 -8.03 9.66 -17.36
CA ASP A 160 -6.61 9.36 -17.52
C ASP A 160 -6.13 8.32 -16.52
N THR A 161 -7.00 7.36 -16.21
CA THR A 161 -6.71 6.20 -15.36
C THR A 161 -6.91 4.90 -16.13
N TRP A 162 -5.87 4.07 -16.14
CA TRP A 162 -5.72 2.86 -16.96
C TRP A 162 -5.10 1.72 -16.14
N PHE A 163 -5.03 0.51 -16.69
CA PHE A 163 -4.44 -0.64 -16.01
C PHE A 163 -3.31 -1.31 -16.79
N PHE A 164 -3.30 -1.17 -18.12
CA PHE A 164 -2.44 -1.98 -18.97
C PHE A 164 -1.53 -1.17 -19.89
N PRO A 165 -0.33 -1.69 -20.23
CA PRO A 165 0.64 -0.97 -21.03
C PRO A 165 0.11 -0.57 -22.42
N TRP A 166 -0.68 -1.43 -23.07
CA TRP A 166 -1.27 -1.11 -24.38
C TRP A 166 -2.33 -0.01 -24.32
N GLU A 167 -2.93 0.25 -23.16
CA GLU A 167 -3.85 1.37 -22.98
C GLU A 167 -3.10 2.70 -22.91
N VAL A 168 -1.82 2.71 -22.54
CA VAL A 168 -1.06 3.95 -22.28
C VAL A 168 0.10 4.18 -23.26
N ALA A 169 0.33 3.26 -24.20
CA ALA A 169 1.46 3.29 -25.13
C ALA A 169 1.55 4.57 -26.00
N THR A 170 0.43 5.27 -26.21
CA THR A 170 0.38 6.53 -26.98
C THR A 170 0.13 7.75 -26.10
N ARG A 171 0.27 7.63 -24.78
CA ARG A 171 0.05 8.69 -23.80
C ARG A 171 1.37 9.12 -23.16
N ALA A 172 1.38 10.31 -22.56
CA ALA A 172 2.53 10.78 -21.77
C ALA A 172 2.63 9.93 -20.49
N LEU A 173 3.45 8.88 -20.53
CA LEU A 173 3.76 8.01 -19.41
C LEU A 173 5.18 8.30 -18.92
N ALA A 174 5.34 8.51 -17.62
CA ALA A 174 6.66 8.59 -17.03
C ALA A 174 7.36 7.23 -17.08
N THR A 175 8.62 7.20 -17.52
CA THR A 175 9.51 6.06 -17.36
C THR A 175 10.05 6.07 -15.93
N GLY A 176 10.14 4.90 -15.30
CA GLY A 176 10.79 4.76 -14.00
C GLY A 176 12.30 4.93 -14.12
N HIS A 177 12.95 5.53 -13.12
CA HIS A 177 14.39 5.77 -13.12
C HIS A 177 15.07 5.15 -11.91
N VAL A 178 16.16 4.42 -12.15
CA VAL A 178 17.14 4.05 -11.12
C VAL A 178 18.22 5.14 -11.05
N VAL A 179 18.74 5.43 -9.86
CA VAL A 179 19.85 6.37 -9.70
C VAL A 179 21.14 5.58 -9.55
N ARG A 180 22.07 5.75 -10.50
CA ARG A 180 23.40 5.11 -10.53
C ARG A 180 24.46 6.20 -10.44
N ASP A 181 25.29 6.17 -9.39
CA ASP A 181 26.33 7.18 -9.15
C ASP A 181 25.81 8.63 -9.18
N GLY A 182 24.60 8.85 -8.66
CA GLY A 182 23.92 10.15 -8.66
C GLY A 182 23.27 10.54 -10.00
N VAL A 183 23.34 9.68 -11.02
CA VAL A 183 22.75 9.91 -12.35
C VAL A 183 21.48 9.07 -12.50
N PRO A 184 20.32 9.67 -12.85
CA PRO A 184 19.12 8.90 -13.18
C PRO A 184 19.30 8.18 -14.52
N VAL A 185 18.94 6.90 -14.56
CA VAL A 185 18.95 6.05 -15.76
C VAL A 185 17.55 5.42 -15.91
N PRO A 186 16.95 5.44 -17.12
CA PRO A 186 15.67 4.79 -17.34
C PRO A 186 15.72 3.29 -17.03
N ALA A 187 14.68 2.79 -16.38
CA ALA A 187 14.43 1.38 -16.17
C ALA A 187 13.22 0.98 -17.01
N HIS A 188 13.48 0.33 -18.13
CA HIS A 188 12.44 -0.09 -19.06
C HIS A 188 11.83 -1.41 -18.59
N GLY A 189 10.61 -1.35 -18.07
CA GLY A 189 9.87 -2.52 -17.63
C GLY A 189 8.48 -2.14 -17.15
N TRP A 190 7.56 -3.09 -17.20
CA TRP A 190 6.23 -2.93 -16.61
C TRP A 190 6.16 -3.76 -15.33
N PRO A 191 6.26 -3.15 -14.14
CA PRO A 191 6.57 -3.87 -12.91
C PRO A 191 5.40 -4.66 -12.33
N ILE A 192 4.17 -4.51 -12.86
CA ILE A 192 2.98 -5.14 -12.29
C ILE A 192 2.17 -5.82 -13.40
N GLY A 193 2.18 -7.15 -13.40
CA GLY A 193 1.39 -7.97 -14.31
C GLY A 193 -0.12 -7.86 -14.06
N ARG A 194 -0.91 -8.28 -15.04
CA ARG A 194 -2.38 -8.18 -14.99
C ARG A 194 -3.01 -8.91 -13.80
N GLY A 195 -2.45 -10.05 -13.38
CA GLY A 195 -2.93 -10.79 -12.21
C GLY A 195 -2.83 -10.01 -10.89
N MET A 196 -1.93 -9.02 -10.82
CA MET A 196 -1.73 -8.16 -9.65
C MET A 196 -2.46 -6.81 -9.77
N ALA A 197 -3.26 -6.61 -10.83
CA ALA A 197 -3.93 -5.34 -11.10
C ALA A 197 -4.76 -4.81 -9.91
N PRO A 198 -5.53 -5.63 -9.17
CA PRO A 198 -6.28 -5.16 -7.99
C PRO A 198 -5.41 -4.59 -6.86
N ALA A 199 -4.18 -5.08 -6.74
CA ALA A 199 -3.28 -4.70 -5.67
C ALA A 199 -2.41 -3.48 -6.03
N GLY A 200 -2.12 -3.25 -7.31
CA GLY A 200 -1.22 -2.15 -7.67
C GLY A 200 -1.16 -1.72 -9.14
N GLY A 201 -1.98 -2.29 -10.02
CA GLY A 201 -1.78 -2.13 -11.47
C GLY A 201 -2.33 -0.84 -12.08
N ALA A 202 -2.96 0.05 -11.31
CA ALA A 202 -3.48 1.27 -11.89
C ALA A 202 -2.36 2.24 -12.26
N VAL A 203 -2.58 2.91 -13.37
CA VAL A 203 -1.77 4.00 -13.91
C VAL A 203 -2.69 5.22 -13.93
N SER A 204 -2.25 6.35 -13.39
CA SER A 204 -3.11 7.52 -13.23
C SER A 204 -2.29 8.80 -13.29
N SER A 205 -2.98 9.94 -13.40
CA SER A 205 -2.42 11.28 -13.32
C SER A 205 -2.67 11.91 -11.95
N VAL A 206 -2.01 13.04 -11.68
CA VAL A 206 -2.30 13.84 -10.48
C VAL A 206 -3.73 14.37 -10.54
N ARG A 207 -4.21 14.78 -11.72
CA ARG A 207 -5.58 15.30 -11.89
C ARG A 207 -6.64 14.26 -11.51
N ASP A 208 -6.50 13.03 -12.01
CA ASP A 208 -7.45 11.95 -11.74
C ASP A 208 -7.43 11.53 -10.26
N GLN A 209 -6.24 11.39 -9.67
CA GLN A 209 -6.14 11.10 -8.24
C GLN A 209 -6.77 12.20 -7.37
N LEU A 210 -6.70 13.47 -7.78
CA LEU A 210 -7.37 14.57 -7.07
C LEU A 210 -8.89 14.59 -7.29
N ALA A 211 -9.39 14.09 -8.41
CA ALA A 211 -10.83 13.84 -8.59
C ALA A 211 -11.32 12.73 -7.64
N TYR A 212 -10.57 11.63 -7.56
CA TYR A 212 -10.83 10.54 -6.62
C TYR A 212 -10.74 10.98 -5.15
N ALA A 213 -9.73 11.78 -4.81
CA ALA A 213 -9.55 12.33 -3.47
C ALA A 213 -10.73 13.21 -3.05
N ARG A 214 -11.21 14.05 -3.97
CA ARG A 214 -12.34 14.95 -3.70
C ARG A 214 -13.59 14.18 -3.33
N PHE A 215 -13.89 13.12 -4.09
CA PHE A 215 -14.98 12.21 -3.73
C PHE A 215 -14.80 11.67 -2.31
N HIS A 216 -13.62 11.15 -1.95
CA HIS A 216 -13.38 10.62 -0.61
C HIS A 216 -13.42 11.67 0.51
N VAL A 217 -13.07 12.92 0.22
CA VAL A 217 -13.11 14.03 1.18
C VAL A 217 -14.56 14.46 1.45
N ASP A 218 -15.32 14.83 0.42
CA ASP A 218 -16.62 15.50 0.60
C ASP A 218 -17.76 14.93 -0.26
N GLY A 219 -17.54 13.83 -0.98
CA GLY A 219 -18.54 13.19 -1.83
C GLY A 219 -18.70 13.85 -3.21
N THR A 220 -17.99 14.95 -3.50
CA THR A 220 -18.15 15.67 -4.77
C THR A 220 -17.57 14.88 -5.94
N CYS A 221 -18.38 14.70 -6.98
CA CYS A 221 -17.99 14.10 -8.25
C CYS A 221 -18.79 14.70 -9.43
N PRO A 222 -18.33 14.57 -10.68
CA PRO A 222 -19.06 15.08 -11.84
C PRO A 222 -20.31 14.25 -12.19
N GLY A 223 -20.29 12.94 -11.91
CA GLY A 223 -21.42 12.03 -12.15
C GLY A 223 -22.22 11.71 -10.88
N ALA A 224 -22.98 10.62 -10.92
CA ALA A 224 -23.57 10.04 -9.72
C ALA A 224 -22.46 9.44 -8.83
N PRO A 225 -22.45 9.70 -7.52
CA PRO A 225 -21.39 9.20 -6.65
C PRO A 225 -21.38 7.66 -6.63
N PRO A 226 -20.19 7.01 -6.73
CA PRO A 226 -20.07 5.55 -6.67
C PRO A 226 -20.69 4.94 -5.40
N LEU A 227 -20.60 5.64 -4.27
CA LEU A 227 -21.09 5.21 -2.97
C LEU A 227 -21.87 6.35 -2.31
N ALA A 228 -22.86 5.98 -1.50
CA ALA A 228 -23.45 6.85 -0.50
C ALA A 228 -22.40 7.26 0.54
N ASP A 229 -22.59 8.43 1.15
CA ASP A 229 -21.65 8.99 2.12
C ASP A 229 -21.37 8.08 3.30
N GLU A 230 -22.39 7.35 3.78
CA GLU A 230 -22.23 6.39 4.88
C GLU A 230 -21.17 5.32 4.54
N LEU A 231 -21.27 4.70 3.36
CA LEU A 231 -20.33 3.65 2.94
C LEU A 231 -18.95 4.22 2.59
N ARG A 232 -18.91 5.39 1.96
CA ARG A 232 -17.67 6.11 1.69
C ARG A 232 -16.89 6.40 2.99
N LEU A 233 -17.58 6.92 4.01
CA LEU A 233 -16.98 7.25 5.30
C LEU A 233 -16.62 5.99 6.09
N LEU A 234 -17.43 4.93 6.00
CA LEU A 234 -17.12 3.62 6.61
C LEU A 234 -15.76 3.08 6.15
N MET A 235 -15.41 3.24 4.87
CA MET A 235 -14.10 2.80 4.36
C MET A 235 -12.92 3.44 5.09
N GLN A 236 -13.11 4.61 5.68
CA GLN A 236 -12.09 5.42 6.33
C GLN A 236 -12.11 5.27 7.86
N GLN A 237 -12.95 4.39 8.40
CA GLN A 237 -12.99 4.07 9.83
C GLN A 237 -12.03 2.93 10.17
N PRO A 238 -11.41 2.93 11.36
CA PRO A 238 -10.51 1.86 11.76
C PRO A 238 -11.30 0.55 11.92
N ARG A 239 -10.91 -0.47 11.16
CA ARG A 239 -11.29 -1.87 11.37
C ARG A 239 -10.29 -2.60 12.26
N VAL A 240 -9.04 -2.16 12.19
CA VAL A 240 -7.96 -2.55 13.10
C VAL A 240 -7.28 -1.30 13.65
N THR A 241 -6.93 -1.32 14.92
CA THR A 241 -6.07 -0.29 15.54
C THR A 241 -4.65 -0.83 15.64
N LEU A 242 -3.67 0.01 15.31
CA LEU A 242 -2.25 -0.34 15.39
C LEU A 242 -1.51 0.60 16.36
N PRO A 243 -0.51 0.08 17.09
CA PRO A 243 0.23 0.88 18.08
C PRO A 243 1.34 1.75 17.43
N ALA A 244 1.74 1.45 16.20
CA ALA A 244 2.86 2.07 15.51
C ALA A 244 2.63 2.14 14.00
N ALA A 245 3.35 3.06 13.34
CA ALA A 245 3.34 3.42 11.92
C ALA A 245 2.00 3.93 11.35
N LEU A 246 0.89 3.43 11.88
CA LEU A 246 -0.49 3.77 11.59
C LEU A 246 -1.26 3.84 12.92
N SER A 247 -2.31 4.64 12.96
CA SER A 247 -3.32 4.57 14.03
C SER A 247 -4.33 3.45 13.77
N GLY A 248 -4.48 3.03 12.51
CA GLY A 248 -5.33 1.91 12.14
C GLY A 248 -5.38 1.62 10.65
N ILE A 249 -6.15 0.60 10.29
CA ILE A 249 -6.42 0.23 8.89
C ILE A 249 -7.94 0.20 8.71
N GLY A 250 -8.42 0.90 7.68
CA GLY A 250 -9.81 0.85 7.21
C GLY A 250 -10.00 -0.15 6.07
N LEU A 251 -10.96 0.10 5.17
CA LEU A 251 -11.13 -0.73 3.97
C LEU A 251 -10.14 -0.26 2.90
N SER A 252 -8.96 -0.88 2.89
CA SER A 252 -7.80 -0.55 2.07
C SER A 252 -7.28 0.88 2.23
N TRP A 253 -7.67 1.56 3.31
CA TRP A 253 -7.13 2.87 3.72
C TRP A 253 -6.22 2.73 4.93
N LEU A 254 -5.10 3.45 4.92
CA LEU A 254 -4.14 3.47 6.01
C LEU A 254 -4.37 4.73 6.84
N LEU A 255 -4.75 4.55 8.09
CA LEU A 255 -5.14 5.65 8.97
C LEU A 255 -3.95 6.08 9.81
N ARG A 256 -3.77 7.39 9.94
CA ARG A 256 -2.73 8.01 10.75
C ARG A 256 -3.33 9.09 11.64
N ASP A 257 -2.75 9.24 12.82
CA ASP A 257 -2.97 10.42 13.66
C ASP A 257 -1.71 11.28 13.60
N ARG A 258 -1.86 12.53 13.14
CA ARG A 258 -0.78 13.52 13.10
C ARG A 258 -1.07 14.62 14.12
N ASP A 259 -0.78 14.34 15.38
CA ASP A 259 -1.00 15.27 16.50
C ASP A 259 -2.47 15.74 16.57
N GLY A 260 -3.38 14.75 16.65
CA GLY A 260 -4.83 14.98 16.66
C GLY A 260 -5.44 15.38 15.31
N LEU A 261 -4.65 15.43 14.23
CA LEU A 261 -5.16 15.50 12.87
C LEU A 261 -5.38 14.08 12.33
N ARG A 262 -6.64 13.72 12.07
CA ARG A 262 -6.99 12.49 11.38
C ARG A 262 -6.54 12.55 9.93
N MET A 263 -5.65 11.64 9.56
CA MET A 263 -5.15 11.47 8.20
C MET A 263 -5.62 10.12 7.63
N VAL A 264 -6.22 10.15 6.45
CA VAL A 264 -6.62 8.97 5.68
C VAL A 264 -5.69 8.88 4.49
N THR A 265 -4.85 7.86 4.46
CA THR A 265 -3.70 7.81 3.56
C THR A 265 -3.61 6.50 2.80
N HIS A 266 -2.90 6.55 1.68
CA HIS A 266 -2.32 5.41 1.04
C HIS A 266 -1.02 5.86 0.35
N GLY A 267 -0.23 4.92 -0.13
CA GLY A 267 0.85 5.20 -1.06
C GLY A 267 1.06 4.04 -2.01
N GLY A 268 1.96 4.22 -2.95
CA GLY A 268 2.33 3.18 -3.88
C GLY A 268 3.82 3.20 -4.12
N ASN A 269 4.37 2.01 -4.26
CA ASN A 269 5.74 1.81 -4.68
C ASN A 269 5.73 0.63 -5.65
N CYS A 270 6.20 0.86 -6.87
CA CYS A 270 6.48 -0.19 -7.84
C CYS A 270 7.99 -0.21 -8.07
N SER A 271 8.69 -1.15 -7.40
CA SER A 271 10.13 -1.41 -7.55
C SER A 271 11.05 -0.18 -7.33
N ASN A 272 10.63 0.79 -6.52
CA ASN A 272 11.27 2.10 -6.34
C ASN A 272 11.38 2.95 -7.63
N LEU A 273 10.75 2.50 -8.71
CA LEU A 273 10.72 3.18 -10.01
C LEU A 273 9.54 4.13 -10.12
N TYR A 274 8.44 3.79 -9.45
CA TYR A 274 7.22 4.60 -9.41
C TYR A 274 6.77 4.71 -7.97
N VAL A 275 6.64 5.93 -7.50
CA VAL A 275 6.25 6.20 -6.12
C VAL A 275 5.09 7.18 -6.10
N SER A 276 4.03 6.80 -5.38
CA SER A 276 2.89 7.65 -5.10
C SER A 276 2.72 7.87 -3.61
N ALA A 277 2.42 9.11 -3.24
CA ALA A 277 1.93 9.46 -1.91
C ALA A 277 0.52 10.03 -2.05
N PHE A 278 -0.42 9.54 -1.24
CA PHE A 278 -1.82 9.92 -1.32
C PHE A 278 -2.39 10.14 0.10
N ALA A 279 -2.69 11.38 0.44
CA ALA A 279 -3.06 11.76 1.80
C ALA A 279 -4.26 12.69 1.81
N LEU A 280 -5.23 12.37 2.67
CA LEU A 280 -6.44 13.15 2.89
C LEU A 280 -6.50 13.55 4.37
N ALA A 281 -6.95 14.77 4.64
CA ALA A 281 -7.54 15.15 5.92
C ALA A 281 -9.00 15.53 5.65
N PRO A 282 -9.92 14.53 5.61
CA PRO A 282 -11.29 14.74 5.16
C PRO A 282 -12.02 15.80 5.99
N ASP A 283 -11.81 15.76 7.31
CA ASP A 283 -12.45 16.65 8.29
C ASP A 283 -12.04 18.13 8.09
N GLU A 284 -10.93 18.37 7.40
CA GLU A 284 -10.37 19.71 7.11
C GLU A 284 -10.50 20.08 5.62
N GLY A 285 -11.11 19.21 4.80
CA GLY A 285 -11.27 19.43 3.36
C GLY A 285 -9.94 19.58 2.60
N LEU A 286 -8.92 18.80 2.99
CA LEU A 286 -7.60 18.77 2.36
C LEU A 286 -7.32 17.40 1.73
N ALA A 287 -6.76 17.42 0.52
CA ALA A 287 -6.21 16.26 -0.16
C ALA A 287 -4.89 16.63 -0.83
N VAL A 288 -3.94 15.70 -0.80
CA VAL A 288 -2.61 15.84 -1.40
C VAL A 288 -2.28 14.54 -2.12
N THR A 289 -1.80 14.65 -3.35
CA THR A 289 -1.19 13.54 -4.07
C THR A 289 0.17 13.96 -4.64
N THR A 290 1.11 13.04 -4.68
CA THR A 290 2.43 13.24 -5.30
C THR A 290 2.76 12.00 -6.09
N LEU A 291 3.21 12.18 -7.33
CA LEU A 291 3.65 11.14 -8.24
C LEU A 291 5.09 11.39 -8.64
N ALA A 292 5.93 10.37 -8.53
CA ALA A 292 7.35 10.45 -8.87
C ALA A 292 7.79 9.16 -9.57
N SER A 293 8.76 9.30 -10.47
CA SER A 293 9.33 8.19 -11.23
C SER A 293 10.74 7.80 -10.78
N SER A 294 11.02 7.91 -9.47
CA SER A 294 12.28 7.46 -8.85
C SER A 294 12.13 7.25 -7.33
N SER A 295 13.13 6.61 -6.72
CA SER A 295 13.15 6.20 -5.31
C SER A 295 13.01 7.35 -4.31
N GLY A 296 13.42 8.57 -4.68
CA GLY A 296 13.28 9.77 -3.85
C GLY A 296 11.83 10.24 -3.66
N GLY A 297 10.87 9.67 -4.39
CA GLY A 297 9.47 10.05 -4.37
C GLY A 297 8.80 9.94 -3.00
N SER A 298 9.20 8.98 -2.15
CA SER A 298 8.61 8.78 -0.83
C SER A 298 8.88 9.96 0.10
N ALA A 299 10.13 10.44 0.10
CA ALA A 299 10.55 11.59 0.89
C ALA A 299 9.89 12.87 0.36
N LEU A 300 9.84 13.03 -0.96
CA LEU A 300 9.17 14.16 -1.61
C LEU A 300 7.68 14.23 -1.24
N GLY A 301 6.94 13.12 -1.37
CA GLY A 301 5.52 13.06 -1.05
C GLY A 301 5.23 13.36 0.42
N SER A 302 6.07 12.87 1.33
CA SER A 302 5.97 13.19 2.77
C SER A 302 6.20 14.68 3.03
N ALA A 303 7.23 15.27 2.41
CA ALA A 303 7.53 16.70 2.55
C ALA A 303 6.42 17.59 1.98
N ILE A 304 5.84 17.25 0.83
CA ILE A 304 4.72 18.00 0.23
C ILE A 304 3.47 17.89 1.09
N THR A 305 3.16 16.71 1.63
CA THR A 305 2.02 16.52 2.53
C THR A 305 2.18 17.38 3.79
N GLU A 306 3.36 17.34 4.40
CA GLU A 306 3.68 18.12 5.60
C GLU A 306 3.62 19.64 5.30
N TRP A 307 4.18 20.07 4.18
CA TRP A 307 4.08 21.46 3.71
C TRP A 307 2.62 21.89 3.55
N ALA A 308 1.77 21.07 2.93
CA ALA A 308 0.36 21.38 2.71
C ALA A 308 -0.40 21.48 4.04
N VAL A 309 -0.14 20.58 4.99
CA VAL A 309 -0.74 20.65 6.34
C VAL A 309 -0.33 21.95 7.04
N GLN A 310 0.94 22.33 6.99
CA GLN A 310 1.42 23.57 7.61
C GLN A 310 0.82 24.82 6.96
N HIS A 311 0.84 24.91 5.63
CA HIS A 311 0.50 26.14 4.91
C HIS A 311 -0.99 26.30 4.63
N HIS A 312 -1.75 25.21 4.61
CA HIS A 312 -3.19 25.25 4.33
C HIS A 312 -4.07 24.97 5.56
N LEU A 313 -3.56 24.26 6.58
CA LEU A 313 -4.29 24.03 7.83
C LEU A 313 -3.71 24.82 9.02
N GLY A 314 -2.56 25.49 8.85
CA GLY A 314 -1.92 26.24 9.93
C GLY A 314 -1.37 25.37 11.06
N ARG A 315 -1.21 24.06 10.83
CA ARG A 315 -0.73 23.11 11.84
C ARG A 315 0.79 23.01 11.80
N PRO A 316 1.51 23.27 12.90
CA PRO A 316 2.97 23.20 12.93
C PRO A 316 3.47 21.77 12.68
N SER A 317 4.76 21.63 12.37
CA SER A 317 5.40 20.31 12.34
C SER A 317 5.31 19.61 13.68
N VAL A 318 5.13 18.29 13.64
CA VAL A 318 5.14 17.48 14.85
C VAL A 318 6.58 17.43 15.38
N PRO A 319 6.82 17.76 16.65
CA PRO A 319 8.15 17.68 17.24
C PRO A 319 8.70 16.25 17.20
N VAL A 320 10.03 16.15 17.03
CA VAL A 320 10.76 14.88 17.18
C VAL A 320 10.50 14.32 18.58
N ARG A 321 10.29 13.01 18.67
CA ARG A 321 10.07 12.33 19.95
C ARG A 321 11.40 12.01 20.62
N ASP A 322 11.48 12.25 21.93
CA ASP A 322 12.62 11.80 22.72
C ASP A 322 12.66 10.27 22.77
N PRO A 323 13.79 9.64 22.42
CA PRO A 323 13.89 8.19 22.42
C PRO A 323 13.91 7.65 23.85
N LEU A 324 13.22 6.54 24.07
CA LEU A 324 13.33 5.77 25.32
C LEU A 324 14.69 5.05 25.38
N PRO A 325 15.27 4.88 26.57
CA PRO A 325 16.51 4.11 26.72
C PRO A 325 16.36 2.66 26.28
N LEU A 326 17.30 2.17 25.46
CA LEU A 326 17.43 0.75 25.13
C LEU A 326 18.48 0.12 26.06
N THR A 327 18.03 -0.59 27.10
CA THR A 327 18.94 -1.31 28.01
C THR A 327 19.44 -2.61 27.34
N PRO A 328 20.59 -3.17 27.77
CA PRO A 328 21.07 -4.45 27.26
C PRO A 328 20.07 -5.60 27.39
N GLU A 329 19.31 -5.64 28.49
CA GLU A 329 18.28 -6.66 28.73
C GLU A 329 17.14 -6.54 27.71
N LEU A 330 16.67 -5.31 27.48
CA LEU A 330 15.61 -5.06 26.52
C LEU A 330 16.08 -5.29 25.08
N ALA A 331 17.32 -4.93 24.75
CA ALA A 331 17.92 -5.22 23.46
C ALA A 331 17.98 -6.73 23.19
N ALA A 332 18.35 -7.54 24.20
CA ALA A 332 18.38 -9.00 24.07
C ALA A 332 17.00 -9.61 23.77
N GLU A 333 15.91 -8.97 24.19
CA GLU A 333 14.56 -9.40 23.84
C GLU A 333 14.24 -9.19 22.35
N TYR A 334 14.79 -8.14 21.72
CA TYR A 334 14.48 -7.73 20.34
C TYR A 334 15.45 -8.28 19.29
N VAL A 335 16.71 -8.48 19.64
CA VAL A 335 17.74 -8.97 18.70
C VAL A 335 17.39 -10.36 18.20
N GLY A 336 17.54 -10.57 16.89
CA GLY A 336 17.24 -11.82 16.23
C GLY A 336 16.86 -11.63 14.76
N ARG A 337 16.57 -12.76 14.11
CA ARG A 337 16.08 -12.82 12.73
C ARG A 337 14.56 -12.98 12.73
N TYR A 338 13.90 -12.23 11.87
CA TYR A 338 12.45 -12.26 11.73
C TYR A 338 12.08 -12.52 10.28
N ASP A 339 11.30 -13.57 10.07
CA ASP A 339 10.86 -14.09 8.77
C ASP A 339 9.61 -13.36 8.27
N ALA A 340 9.78 -12.51 7.26
CA ALA A 340 8.70 -11.94 6.43
C ALA A 340 8.59 -12.65 5.07
N GLY A 341 9.34 -13.74 4.91
CA GLY A 341 9.20 -14.79 3.95
C GLY A 341 10.00 -14.67 2.65
N GLN A 342 9.83 -13.61 1.85
CA GLN A 342 10.73 -13.29 0.71
C GLN A 342 11.80 -12.30 1.20
N TRP A 343 11.63 -11.86 2.44
CA TRP A 343 12.46 -10.91 3.13
C TRP A 343 12.64 -11.42 4.55
N ASP A 344 13.86 -11.34 5.05
CA ASP A 344 14.13 -11.40 6.47
C ASP A 344 14.48 -10.03 7.01
N LEU A 345 14.11 -9.80 8.26
CA LEU A 345 14.51 -8.64 9.02
C LEU A 345 15.50 -9.11 10.09
N ASP A 346 16.76 -8.76 9.90
CA ASP A 346 17.79 -8.97 10.90
C ASP A 346 17.85 -7.75 11.82
N VAL A 347 17.58 -7.99 13.10
CA VAL A 347 17.61 -6.97 14.14
C VAL A 347 18.86 -7.13 14.98
N THR A 348 19.71 -6.11 14.99
CA THR A 348 20.90 -6.02 15.84
C THR A 348 20.82 -4.80 16.75
N ALA A 349 21.67 -4.74 17.78
CA ALA A 349 21.72 -3.63 18.72
C ALA A 349 23.15 -3.19 19.00
N ALA A 350 23.41 -1.88 18.94
CA ALA A 350 24.70 -1.29 19.31
C ALA A 350 24.50 0.15 19.79
N GLY A 351 25.29 0.58 20.79
CA GLY A 351 25.27 1.98 21.25
C GLY A 351 23.93 2.49 21.76
N GLY A 352 23.06 1.61 22.31
CA GLY A 352 21.71 1.98 22.75
C GLY A 352 20.72 2.22 21.59
N ARG A 353 21.03 1.70 20.39
CA ARG A 353 20.20 1.75 19.19
C ARG A 353 19.88 0.36 18.68
N LEU A 354 18.77 0.24 17.97
CA LEU A 354 18.45 -0.93 17.17
C LEU A 354 18.83 -0.66 15.71
N PHE A 355 19.26 -1.68 15.00
CA PHE A 355 19.48 -1.63 13.56
C PHE A 355 18.66 -2.74 12.94
N VAL A 356 17.82 -2.38 11.97
CA VAL A 356 17.04 -3.36 11.23
C VAL A 356 17.53 -3.40 9.80
N GLN A 357 18.00 -4.56 9.36
CA GLN A 357 18.41 -4.80 8.00
C GLN A 357 17.41 -5.73 7.33
N MET A 358 16.94 -5.34 6.15
CA MET A 358 16.09 -6.19 5.32
C MET A 358 16.98 -6.95 4.34
N GLN A 359 16.84 -8.27 4.29
CA GLN A 359 17.60 -9.15 3.40
C GLN A 359 16.64 -9.98 2.56
N LEU A 360 16.90 -10.08 1.26
CA LEU A 360 16.10 -10.93 0.38
C LEU A 360 16.38 -12.41 0.72
N THR A 361 15.33 -13.19 0.93
CA THR A 361 15.41 -14.65 1.07
C THR A 361 15.03 -15.32 -0.24
N ASP A 362 15.56 -16.52 -0.47
CA ASP A 362 15.26 -17.35 -1.65
C ASP A 362 15.59 -16.67 -3.00
N ILE A 363 16.76 -16.05 -3.08
CA ILE A 363 17.27 -15.45 -4.32
C ILE A 363 17.62 -16.55 -5.34
N PRO A 364 17.03 -16.55 -6.55
CA PRO A 364 17.48 -17.43 -7.63
C PRO A 364 18.98 -17.26 -7.89
N ALA A 365 19.71 -18.37 -8.06
CA ALA A 365 21.16 -18.36 -8.22
C ALA A 365 21.65 -17.59 -9.47
N ASP A 366 20.76 -17.37 -10.44
CA ASP A 366 20.98 -16.64 -11.68
C ASP A 366 20.55 -15.16 -11.61
N THR A 367 20.15 -14.66 -10.43
CA THR A 367 19.80 -13.25 -10.26
C THR A 367 21.00 -12.36 -10.57
N PRO A 368 20.89 -11.41 -11.52
CA PRO A 368 21.97 -10.51 -11.87
C PRO A 368 22.51 -9.73 -10.66
N GLU A 369 23.82 -9.51 -10.60
CA GLU A 369 24.48 -8.84 -9.47
C GLU A 369 23.98 -7.41 -9.26
N ASP A 370 23.60 -6.72 -10.33
CA ASP A 370 23.02 -5.38 -10.27
C ASP A 370 21.59 -5.37 -9.70
N VAL A 371 20.83 -6.46 -9.92
CA VAL A 371 19.53 -6.67 -9.29
C VAL A 371 19.70 -6.99 -7.81
N LEU A 372 20.69 -7.82 -7.45
CA LEU A 372 21.04 -8.10 -6.05
C LEU A 372 21.46 -6.83 -5.29
N ALA A 373 22.32 -6.01 -5.89
CA ALA A 373 22.77 -4.75 -5.32
C ALA A 373 21.63 -3.74 -5.12
N ALA A 374 20.58 -3.78 -5.94
CA ALA A 374 19.40 -2.93 -5.76
C ALA A 374 18.56 -3.31 -4.52
N PHE A 375 18.74 -4.52 -3.99
CA PHE A 375 18.06 -5.00 -2.79
C PHE A 375 18.96 -5.05 -1.54
N ASP A 376 20.27 -4.83 -1.68
CA ASP A 376 21.19 -4.70 -0.56
C ASP A 376 20.89 -3.38 0.19
N SER A 377 20.11 -3.50 1.26
CA SER A 377 19.76 -2.37 2.09
C SER A 377 20.70 -2.30 3.29
N PRO A 378 21.39 -1.18 3.53
CA PRO A 378 22.18 -1.03 4.75
C PRO A 378 21.27 -1.11 5.99
N PRO A 379 21.77 -1.57 7.14
CA PRO A 379 20.99 -1.58 8.38
C PRO A 379 20.50 -0.17 8.72
N ALA A 380 19.19 -0.02 8.86
CA ALA A 380 18.57 1.25 9.21
C ALA A 380 18.54 1.44 10.73
N GLU A 381 19.07 2.57 11.22
CA GLU A 381 19.07 2.92 12.65
C GLU A 381 17.64 3.24 13.14
N HIS A 382 17.27 2.63 14.26
CA HIS A 382 16.01 2.81 14.95
C HIS A 382 16.20 3.10 16.44
N VAL A 383 15.25 3.84 17.00
CA VAL A 383 15.11 4.14 18.43
C VAL A 383 13.78 3.62 18.95
N LEU A 384 13.71 3.39 20.27
CA LEU A 384 12.45 3.11 20.93
C LEU A 384 11.66 4.42 21.14
N LEU A 385 10.41 4.44 20.66
CA LEU A 385 9.47 5.56 20.87
C LEU A 385 8.36 5.20 21.87
N GLY A 386 8.34 3.94 22.29
CA GLY A 386 7.42 3.35 23.26
C GLY A 386 7.94 1.96 23.64
N ARG A 387 7.31 1.30 24.61
CA ARG A 387 7.58 -0.13 24.84
C ARG A 387 7.20 -0.89 23.56
N ASP A 388 8.14 -1.67 23.05
CA ASP A 388 8.00 -2.45 21.82
C ASP A 388 7.75 -1.61 20.54
N VAL A 389 7.76 -0.28 20.58
CA VAL A 389 7.53 0.59 19.40
C VAL A 389 8.84 1.22 18.93
N ILE A 390 9.14 1.08 17.65
CA ILE A 390 10.36 1.63 17.02
C ILE A 390 10.05 2.71 16.00
N GLY A 391 11.00 3.62 15.80
CA GLY A 391 10.97 4.62 14.74
C GLY A 391 12.38 5.01 14.32
N PRO A 392 12.54 5.69 13.17
CA PRO A 392 13.84 6.21 12.76
C PRO A 392 14.38 7.20 13.80
N ALA A 393 15.70 7.21 14.01
CA ALA A 393 16.32 8.21 14.88
C ALA A 393 16.03 9.64 14.37
N GLY A 394 15.68 10.55 15.27
CA GLY A 394 15.37 11.94 14.91
C GLY A 394 14.00 12.14 14.24
N SER A 395 13.10 11.15 14.30
CA SER A 395 11.75 11.21 13.74
C SER A 395 10.68 11.53 14.81
N SER A 396 9.60 12.16 14.40
CA SER A 396 8.34 12.26 15.16
C SER A 396 7.45 11.02 15.01
N GLU A 397 7.73 10.20 14.00
CA GLU A 397 6.92 9.07 13.55
C GLU A 397 7.56 7.73 13.92
N SER A 398 6.73 6.80 14.39
CA SER A 398 7.08 5.38 14.48
C SER A 398 7.07 4.69 13.11
N SER A 399 7.88 3.66 12.92
CA SER A 399 7.96 2.86 11.69
C SER A 399 7.58 1.38 11.87
N GLY A 400 7.47 0.91 13.11
CA GLY A 400 7.11 -0.48 13.40
C GLY A 400 6.97 -0.79 14.89
N ASP A 401 6.58 -2.02 15.19
CA ASP A 401 6.40 -2.53 16.55
C ASP A 401 6.77 -4.02 16.70
N PHE A 402 7.31 -4.39 17.85
CA PHE A 402 7.49 -5.79 18.25
C PHE A 402 6.19 -6.30 18.87
N VAL A 403 5.71 -7.45 18.39
CA VAL A 403 4.48 -8.07 18.90
C VAL A 403 4.84 -9.26 19.77
N ARG A 404 4.25 -9.30 20.97
CA ARG A 404 4.49 -10.36 21.96
C ARG A 404 3.41 -11.43 21.90
N ASP A 405 3.80 -12.67 22.17
CA ASP A 405 2.89 -13.78 22.37
C ASP A 405 2.17 -13.69 23.74
N PRO A 406 1.15 -14.53 24.03
CA PRO A 406 0.46 -14.53 25.32
C PRO A 406 1.36 -14.84 26.53
N ALA A 407 2.56 -15.39 26.32
CA ALA A 407 3.55 -15.62 27.36
C ALA A 407 4.49 -14.41 27.57
N GLY A 408 4.29 -13.32 26.82
CA GLY A 408 5.03 -12.08 26.93
C GLY A 408 6.36 -12.06 26.16
N ARG A 409 6.66 -13.07 25.34
CA ARG A 409 7.88 -13.11 24.52
C ARG A 409 7.66 -12.39 23.20
N VAL A 410 8.66 -11.64 22.74
CA VAL A 410 8.66 -11.07 21.38
C VAL A 410 8.64 -12.22 20.38
N ALA A 411 7.56 -12.31 19.62
CA ALA A 411 7.30 -13.37 18.67
C ALA A 411 7.18 -12.87 17.23
N TRP A 412 6.91 -11.57 17.03
CA TRP A 412 6.93 -10.95 15.72
C TRP A 412 7.52 -9.54 15.75
N LEU A 413 7.97 -9.08 14.59
CA LEU A 413 8.27 -7.68 14.28
C LEU A 413 7.33 -7.24 13.17
N ARG A 414 6.56 -6.19 13.41
CA ARG A 414 5.78 -5.52 12.36
C ARG A 414 6.57 -4.34 11.82
N GLN A 415 6.93 -4.39 10.53
CA GLN A 415 7.62 -3.30 9.84
C GLN A 415 7.16 -3.24 8.38
N GLY A 416 7.04 -2.03 7.82
CA GLY A 416 6.51 -1.87 6.46
C GLY A 416 5.08 -2.41 6.30
N LEU A 417 4.32 -2.44 7.40
CA LEU A 417 2.99 -3.03 7.54
C LEU A 417 2.92 -4.56 7.41
N ARG A 418 4.04 -5.27 7.36
CA ARG A 418 4.09 -6.75 7.35
C ARG A 418 4.46 -7.26 8.72
N MET A 419 3.88 -8.40 9.10
CA MET A 419 4.31 -9.17 10.28
C MET A 419 5.42 -10.15 9.88
N ALA A 420 6.56 -10.04 10.54
CA ALA A 420 7.70 -10.94 10.40
C ALA A 420 7.82 -11.81 11.66
N ARG A 421 7.84 -13.14 11.52
CA ARG A 421 7.87 -14.07 12.65
C ARG A 421 9.29 -14.28 13.14
N ARG A 422 9.52 -14.18 14.45
CA ARG A 422 10.82 -14.46 15.05
C ARG A 422 11.22 -15.94 14.84
N GLN A 423 12.48 -16.16 14.44
CA GLN A 423 13.08 -17.48 14.23
C GLN A 423 13.80 -18.00 15.49
#